data_AF-A0A386TIC1-F1
#
_entry.id   AF-A0A386TIC1-F1
#
_cell.length_a   1.000
_cell.length_b   1.000
_cell.length_c   1.000
_cell.angle_alpha   90.00
_cell.angle_beta   90.00
_cell.angle_gamma   90.00
#
_symmetry.space_group_name_H-M   'P 1'
#
loop_
_entity.id
_entity.type
_entity.pdbx_description
1 polymer ?
#
loop_
_entity_poly.entity_id
_entity_poly.type
_entity_poly.pdbx_seq_one_letter_code
_entity_poly.pdbx_strand_id
1 'polypeptide(L)'
;MTSLFQILMLLLNIVWFIVIAHVIMSWLINFQVLNLRQPLVAQIWDGLNRILEPVYSRVRNVIPPMGGLDLAPLIVLIVVAIARIVLTNNAAAFY
;
A
#
# COMPACT_ATOMS: atom_id res chain seq x y z
N MET A 1 -16.82 16.47 -15.30
CA MET A 1 -15.39 16.35 -14.89
C MET A 1 -14.91 14.88 -14.79
N THR A 2 -15.12 14.07 -15.83
CA THR A 2 -14.86 12.61 -15.79
C THR A 2 -13.37 12.25 -15.76
N SER A 3 -12.51 13.06 -16.37
CA SER A 3 -11.05 12.89 -16.35
C SER A 3 -10.48 12.97 -14.92
N LEU A 4 -11.02 13.85 -14.07
CA LEU A 4 -10.59 13.96 -12.67
C LEU A 4 -10.86 12.68 -11.89
N PHE A 5 -12.07 12.11 -12.03
CA PHE A 5 -12.41 10.83 -11.42
C PHE A 5 -11.47 9.70 -11.89
N GLN A 6 -11.19 9.63 -13.21
CA GLN A 6 -10.28 8.64 -13.76
C GLN A 6 -8.85 8.78 -13.21
N ILE A 7 -8.34 10.00 -13.09
CA ILE A 7 -7.01 10.25 -12.51
C ILE A 7 -6.97 9.83 -11.04
N LEU A 8 -8.00 10.15 -10.25
CA LEU A 8 -8.09 9.72 -8.85
C LEU A 8 -8.11 8.20 -8.72
N MET A 9 -8.91 7.52 -9.56
CA MET A 9 -8.95 6.05 -9.57
C MET A 9 -7.62 5.44 -10.01
N LEU A 10 -6.91 6.04 -10.98
CA LEU A 10 -5.57 5.63 -11.39
C LEU A 10 -4.59 5.73 -10.22
N LEU A 11 -4.58 6.84 -9.48
CA LEU A 11 -3.71 7.02 -8.32
C LEU A 11 -3.99 5.97 -7.24
N LEU A 12 -5.25 5.71 -6.93
CA LEU A 12 -5.64 4.66 -5.98
C LEU A 12 -5.26 3.26 -6.48
N ASN A 13 -5.25 3.02 -7.79
CA ASN A 13 -4.74 1.78 -8.41
C ASN A 13 -3.23 1.62 -8.21
N ILE A 14 -2.47 2.69 -8.43
CA ILE A 14 -1.02 2.69 -8.21
C ILE A 14 -0.69 2.42 -6.74
N VAL A 15 -1.35 3.12 -5.81
CA VAL A 15 -1.11 2.92 -4.37
C VAL A 15 -1.42 1.48 -3.96
N TRP A 16 -2.56 0.94 -4.39
CA TRP A 16 -2.93 -0.45 -4.10
C TRP A 16 -1.89 -1.44 -4.62
N PHE A 17 -1.41 -1.25 -5.86
CA PHE A 17 -0.38 -2.11 -6.45
C PHE A 17 0.93 -2.05 -5.67
N ILE A 18 1.40 -0.87 -5.27
CA ILE A 18 2.65 -0.70 -4.50
C ILE A 18 2.53 -1.39 -3.14
N VAL A 19 1.40 -1.25 -2.45
CA VAL A 19 1.16 -1.90 -1.15
C VAL A 19 1.12 -3.43 -1.31
N ILE A 20 0.44 -3.94 -2.34
CA ILE A 20 0.43 -5.37 -2.64
C ILE A 20 1.83 -5.89 -2.95
N ALA A 21 2.60 -5.19 -3.77
CA ALA A 21 4.00 -5.54 -4.06
C ALA A 21 4.84 -5.61 -2.78
N HIS A 22 4.64 -4.67 -1.86
CA HIS A 22 5.30 -4.69 -0.55
C HIS A 22 4.89 -5.89 0.32
N VAL A 23 3.60 -6.23 0.38
CA VAL A 23 3.11 -7.41 1.12
C VAL A 23 3.69 -8.71 0.54
N ILE A 24 3.68 -8.84 -0.79
CA ILE A 24 4.26 -10.00 -1.47
C ILE A 24 5.77 -10.09 -1.18
N MET A 25 6.51 -8.99 -1.31
CA MET A 25 7.94 -8.95 -0.97
C MET A 25 8.19 -9.34 0.49
N SER A 26 7.37 -8.86 1.42
CA SER A 26 7.46 -9.20 2.84
C SER A 26 7.31 -10.71 3.05
N TRP A 27 6.31 -11.34 2.43
CA TRP A 27 6.13 -12.80 2.50
C TRP A 27 7.28 -13.56 1.84
N LEU A 28 7.73 -13.13 0.65
CA LEU A 28 8.84 -13.78 -0.04
C LEU A 28 10.14 -13.73 0.79
N ILE A 29 10.40 -12.63 1.48
CA ILE A 29 11.56 -12.50 2.39
C ILE A 29 11.35 -13.36 3.64
N ASN A 30 10.17 -13.33 4.26
CA ASN A 30 9.88 -14.08 5.49
C ASN A 30 9.98 -15.59 5.26
N PHE A 31 9.42 -16.10 4.16
CA PHE A 31 9.52 -17.49 3.73
C PHE A 31 10.88 -17.86 3.14
N GLN A 32 11.89 -16.99 3.23
CA GLN A 32 13.25 -17.23 2.74
C GLN A 32 13.33 -17.53 1.23
N VAL A 33 12.32 -17.14 0.44
CA VAL A 33 12.31 -17.25 -1.02
C VAL A 33 13.22 -16.18 -1.63
N LEU A 34 13.21 -14.98 -1.07
CA LEU A 34 14.09 -13.88 -1.44
C LEU A 34 15.09 -13.57 -0.33
N ASN A 35 16.34 -13.32 -0.71
CA ASN A 35 17.41 -13.04 0.23
C ASN A 35 17.83 -11.56 0.16
N LEU A 36 17.66 -10.84 1.28
CA LEU A 36 18.07 -9.44 1.41
C LEU A 36 19.59 -9.22 1.29
N ARG A 37 20.42 -10.27 1.33
CA ARG A 37 21.86 -10.15 1.03
C ARG A 37 22.13 -9.85 -0.45
N GLN A 38 21.16 -10.08 -1.33
CA GLN A 38 21.28 -9.76 -2.75
C GLN A 38 21.01 -8.26 -2.94
N PRO A 39 21.95 -7.48 -3.51
CA PRO A 39 21.83 -6.02 -3.61
C PRO A 39 20.55 -5.54 -4.30
N LEU A 40 20.09 -6.25 -5.34
CA LEU A 40 18.87 -5.92 -6.06
C LEU A 40 17.62 -6.06 -5.18
N VAL A 41 17.52 -7.17 -4.44
CA VAL A 41 16.38 -7.44 -3.54
C VAL A 41 16.34 -6.41 -2.41
N ALA A 42 17.50 -6.11 -1.82
CA ALA A 42 17.62 -5.09 -0.79
C ALA A 42 17.20 -3.71 -1.30
N GLN A 43 17.68 -3.29 -2.47
CA GLN A 43 17.33 -1.99 -3.06
C GLN A 43 15.83 -1.87 -3.32
N ILE A 44 15.18 -2.91 -3.86
CA ILE A 44 13.73 -2.91 -4.09
C ILE A 44 12.99 -2.85 -2.75
N TRP A 45 13.40 -3.66 -1.77
CA TRP A 45 12.80 -3.68 -0.44
C TRP A 45 12.92 -2.32 0.27
N ASP A 46 14.10 -1.72 0.26
CA ASP A 46 14.36 -0.42 0.87
C ASP A 46 13.62 0.70 0.13
N GLY A 47 13.54 0.62 -1.21
CA GLY A 47 12.77 1.56 -2.03
C GLY A 47 11.28 1.51 -1.69
N LEU A 48 10.70 0.32 -1.62
CA LEU A 48 9.30 0.14 -1.21
C LEU A 48 9.05 0.66 0.21
N ASN A 49 9.93 0.31 1.16
CA ASN A 49 9.82 0.79 2.54
C ASN A 49 9.86 2.31 2.60
N ARG A 50 10.83 2.97 1.96
CA ARG A 50 10.95 4.43 1.99
C ARG A 50 9.71 5.15 1.44
N ILE A 51 9.10 4.60 0.39
CA ILE A 51 7.89 5.17 -0.20
C ILE A 51 6.69 5.01 0.75
N LEU A 52 6.58 3.85 1.42
CA LEU A 52 5.41 3.49 2.21
C LEU A 52 5.51 3.91 3.68
N GLU A 53 6.71 4.06 4.24
CA GLU A 53 6.99 4.43 5.62
C GLU A 53 6.28 5.71 6.10
N PRO A 54 6.18 6.82 5.34
CA PRO A 54 5.42 7.98 5.79
C PRO A 54 3.93 7.67 5.96
N VAL A 55 3.37 6.71 5.22
CA VAL A 55 1.97 6.28 5.37
C VAL A 55 1.86 5.25 6.48
N TYR A 56 2.73 4.24 6.48
CA TYR A 56 2.72 3.14 7.46
C TYR A 56 3.03 3.61 8.87
N SER A 57 3.95 4.54 9.07
CA SER A 57 4.22 5.12 10.39
C SER A 57 2.99 5.78 10.99
N ARG A 58 2.21 6.52 10.19
CA ARG A 58 0.96 7.13 10.64
C ARG A 58 -0.08 6.10 11.00
N VAL A 59 -0.20 5.05 10.20
CA VAL A 59 -1.13 3.94 10.45
C VAL A 59 -0.73 3.17 11.71
N ARG A 60 0.56 2.87 11.91
CA ARG A 60 1.08 2.20 13.11
C ARG A 60 0.87 3.02 14.39
N ASN A 61 0.83 4.34 14.33
CA ASN A 61 0.52 5.17 15.50
C ASN A 61 -0.94 5.06 15.98
N VAL A 62 -1.83 4.56 15.12
CA VAL A 62 -3.26 4.37 15.45
C VAL A 62 -3.53 2.95 15.93
N ILE A 63 -2.70 1.98 15.53
CA ILE A 63 -2.90 0.56 15.82
C ILE A 63 -2.10 0.18 17.08
N PRO A 64 -2.66 -0.61 18.01
CA PRO A 64 -1.89 -1.18 19.11
C PRO A 64 -0.69 -2.00 18.60
N PRO A 65 0.43 -2.06 19.35
CA PRO A 65 1.58 -2.88 18.95
C PRO A 65 1.21 -4.37 18.89
N MET A 66 1.20 -4.95 17.68
CA MET A 66 0.69 -6.31 17.38
C MET A 66 1.76 -7.42 17.45
N GLY A 67 2.73 -7.35 18.38
CA GLY A 67 3.59 -8.50 18.69
C GLY A 67 4.41 -9.08 17.53
N GLY A 68 4.89 -8.24 16.61
CA GLY A 68 5.83 -8.65 15.54
C GLY A 68 5.20 -8.82 14.14
N LEU A 69 3.87 -8.81 14.02
CA LEU A 69 3.19 -8.76 12.73
C LEU A 69 2.86 -7.31 12.33
N ASP A 70 3.36 -6.87 11.18
CA ASP A 70 3.02 -5.54 10.65
C ASP A 70 1.68 -5.58 9.90
N LEU A 71 0.62 -5.12 10.57
CA LEU A 71 -0.71 -4.99 9.98
C LEU A 71 -0.93 -3.66 9.25
N ALA A 72 0.05 -2.76 9.25
CA ALA A 72 -0.08 -1.47 8.59
C ALA A 72 -0.40 -1.58 7.08
N PRO A 73 0.25 -2.49 6.29
CA PRO A 73 -0.07 -2.67 4.88
C PRO A 73 -1.54 -3.05 4.65
N LEU A 74 -2.08 -3.95 5.48
CA LEU A 74 -3.48 -4.39 5.38
C LEU A 74 -4.44 -3.22 5.61
N ILE A 75 -4.16 -2.40 6.63
CA ILE A 75 -5.01 -1.25 6.94
C ILE A 75 -4.95 -0.20 5.82
N VAL A 76 -3.78 0.03 5.22
CA VAL A 76 -3.68 0.90 4.04
C VAL A 76 -4.51 0.36 2.87
N LEU A 77 -4.49 -0.96 2.60
CA LEU A 77 -5.34 -1.56 1.55
C LEU A 77 -6.83 -1.33 1.83
N ILE A 78 -7.26 -1.46 3.08
CA ILE A 78 -8.65 -1.21 3.49
C ILE A 78 -9.02 0.26 3.24
N VAL A 79 -8.17 1.20 3.65
CA VAL A 79 -8.40 2.64 3.41
C VAL A 79 -8.51 2.95 1.92
N VAL A 80 -7.63 2.38 1.09
CA VAL A 80 -7.69 2.54 -0.37
C VAL A 80 -8.98 1.94 -0.94
N ALA A 81 -9.40 0.77 -0.47
CA ALA A 81 -10.65 0.15 -0.90
C ALA A 81 -11.88 1.03 -0.54
N ILE A 82 -11.93 1.56 0.68
CA ILE A 82 -12.96 2.49 1.12
C ILE A 82 -12.98 3.74 0.23
N ALA A 83 -11.82 4.33 -0.05
CA ALA A 83 -11.72 5.50 -0.93
C ALA A 83 -12.27 5.23 -2.34
N ARG A 84 -11.99 4.05 -2.91
CA ARG A 84 -12.55 3.65 -4.21
C ARG A 84 -14.06 3.50 -4.19
N ILE A 85 -14.61 2.86 -3.15
CA ILE A 85 -16.06 2.70 -2.98
C ILE A 85 -16.73 4.07 -2.91
N VAL A 86 -16.20 4.97 -2.07
CA VAL A 86 -16.73 6.33 -1.93
C VAL A 86 -16.68 7.09 -3.25
N LEU A 87 -15.54 7.09 -3.95
CA LEU A 87 -15.42 7.78 -5.23
C LEU A 87 -16.35 7.21 -6.30
N THR A 88 -16.47 5.89 -6.38
CA THR A 88 -17.30 5.21 -7.38
C THR A 88 -18.77 5.49 -7.15
N ASN A 89 -19.23 5.43 -5.89
CA ASN A 89 -20.62 5.73 -5.55
C ASN A 89 -20.97 7.20 -5.79
N ASN A 90 -20.01 8.11 -5.65
CA ASN A 90 -20.18 9.54 -5.93
C ASN A 90 -19.76 9.92 -7.36
N ALA A 91 -19.63 8.97 -8.28
CA ALA A 91 -19.23 9.24 -9.67
C ALA A 91 -20.17 10.23 -10.37
N ALA A 92 -21.46 10.26 -9.99
CA ALA A 92 -22.44 11.22 -10.47
C ALA A 92 -22.05 12.69 -10.20
N ALA A 93 -21.32 12.97 -9.12
CA ALA A 93 -20.81 14.31 -8.81
C ALA A 93 -19.69 14.78 -9.77
N PHE A 94 -19.14 13.87 -10.57
CA PHE A 94 -18.10 14.16 -11.56
C PHE A 94 -18.65 14.29 -12.98
N TYR A 95 -19.96 14.22 -13.19
CA TYR A 95 -20.58 14.53 -14.49
C TYR A 95 -20.61 16.04 -14.72
#